data_AF-A0A924PT97-F1
#
_entry.id   AF-A0A924PT97-F1
#
_cell.length_a   1.000
_cell.length_b   1.000
_cell.length_c   1.000
_cell.angle_alpha   90.00
_cell.angle_beta   90.00
_cell.angle_gamma   90.00
#
_symmetry.space_group_name_H-M   'P 1'
#
loop_
_entity.id
_entity.type
_entity.pdbx_description
1 polymer ?
#
loop_
_entity_poly.entity_id
_entity_poly.type
_entity_poly.pdbx_seq_one_letter_code
_entity_poly.pdbx_strand_id
1 'polypeptide(L)' 'MIDLYYWTTPNGHKITLFLEEAQVPYRIKPINIGEGEQFA' A
#
# COMPACT_ATOMS: atom_id res chain seq x y z
N MET A 1 -13.36 5.10 -1.50
CA MET A 1 -11.95 5.56 -1.48
C MET A 1 -11.14 4.49 -0.76
N ILE A 2 -10.13 3.93 -1.40
CA ILE A 2 -9.34 2.80 -0.86
C ILE A 2 -8.21 3.34 0.02
N ASP A 3 -7.98 2.73 1.18
CA ASP A 3 -6.76 2.93 1.94
C ASP A 3 -5.77 1.79 1.64
N LEU A 4 -4.63 2.13 1.05
CA LEU A 4 -3.53 1.19 0.81
C LEU A 4 -2.53 1.29 1.96
N TYR A 5 -2.55 0.30 2.85
CA TYR A 5 -1.49 0.10 3.84
C TYR A 5 -0.23 -0.37 3.10
N TYR A 6 0.83 0.45 3.10
CA TYR A 6 1.94 0.32 2.17
C TYR A 6 3.30 0.25 2.88
N TRP A 7 4.15 -0.62 2.34
CA TRP A 7 5.59 -0.63 2.57
C TRP A 7 6.32 -0.94 1.27
N THR A 8 7.57 -0.50 1.14
CA THR A 8 8.39 -0.62 -0.08
C THR A 8 8.83 -2.07 -0.32
N THR A 9 7.90 -2.90 -0.76
CA THR A 9 8.09 -4.31 -1.10
C THR A 9 7.61 -4.57 -2.53
N PRO A 10 8.10 -5.63 -3.21
CA PRO A 10 7.59 -6.01 -4.53
C PRO A 10 6.07 -6.21 -4.56
N ASN A 11 5.47 -6.70 -3.48
CA ASN A 11 4.01 -6.87 -3.40
C ASN A 11 3.27 -5.54 -3.21
N GLY A 12 3.82 -4.61 -2.42
CA GLY A 12 3.27 -3.25 -2.29
C GLY A 12 3.21 -2.53 -3.64
N HIS A 13 4.27 -2.65 -4.45
CA HIS A 13 4.35 -2.03 -5.77
C HIS A 13 3.31 -2.55 -6.77
N LYS A 14 2.94 -3.84 -6.71
CA LYS A 14 1.91 -4.41 -7.59
C LYS A 14 0.58 -3.68 -7.43
N ILE A 15 0.23 -3.36 -6.19
CA ILE A 15 -1.07 -2.75 -5.88
C ILE A 15 -1.06 -1.26 -6.24
N THR A 16 0.04 -0.53 -5.99
CA THR A 16 0.15 0.85 -6.47
C THR A 16 0.06 0.92 -7.99
N LEU A 17 0.75 0.03 -8.73
CA LEU A 17 0.66 -0.03 -10.20
C LEU A 17 -0.79 -0.22 -10.67
N PHE A 18 -1.50 -1.20 -10.11
CA PHE A 18 -2.89 -1.44 -10.47
C PHE A 18 -3.80 -0.25 -10.18
N LEU A 19 -3.67 0.38 -9.01
CA LEU A 19 -4.53 1.49 -8.60
C LEU A 19 -4.34 2.72 -9.49
N GLU A 20 -3.10 2.99 -9.91
CA GLU A 20 -2.79 4.03 -10.89
C GLU A 20 -3.40 3.70 -12.26
N GLU A 21 -3.12 2.51 -12.82
CA GLU A 21 -3.59 2.08 -14.15
C GLU A 21 -5.12 2.03 -14.25
N ALA A 22 -5.79 1.58 -13.19
CA ALA A 22 -7.25 1.50 -13.12
C ALA A 22 -7.91 2.83 -12.75
N GLN A 23 -7.13 3.90 -12.52
CA GLN A 23 -7.61 5.22 -12.09
C GLN A 23 -8.52 5.16 -10.85
N VAL A 24 -8.22 4.26 -9.91
CA VAL A 24 -9.02 4.05 -8.70
C VAL A 24 -8.53 4.99 -7.61
N PRO A 25 -9.36 5.90 -7.08
CA PRO A 25 -8.93 6.81 -6.01
C PRO A 25 -8.53 6.06 -4.74
N TYR A 26 -7.28 6.25 -4.31
CA TYR A 26 -6.72 5.66 -3.12
C TYR A 26 -5.85 6.64 -2.31
N ARG A 27 -5.62 6.29 -1.06
CA ARG A 27 -4.68 6.97 -0.16
C ARG A 27 -3.66 5.95 0.35
N ILE A 28 -2.40 6.39 0.44
CA ILE A 28 -1.34 5.60 1.08
C ILE A 28 -1.39 5.80 2.59
N LYS A 29 -1.36 4.68 3.33
CA LYS A 29 -1.09 4.61 4.77
C LYS A 29 0.23 3.87 4.96
N PRO A 30 1.35 4.57 5.21
CA PRO A 30 2.63 3.89 5.40
C PRO A 30 2.58 3.02 6.68
N ILE A 31 3.15 1.81 6.61
CA ILE A 31 3.36 0.92 7.77
C ILE A 31 4.75 0.30 7.74
N ASN A 32 5.51 0.41 8.82
CA ASN A 32 6.81 -0.21 8.99
C ASN A 32 6.68 -1.69 9.37
N ILE A 33 6.73 -2.56 8.35
CA ILE A 33 6.69 -4.01 8.57
C ILE A 33 7.95 -4.54 9.27
N GLY A 34 9.07 -3.80 9.23
CA GLY A 34 10.30 -4.15 9.95
C GLY A 34 10.17 -3.98 11.45
N GLU A 35 9.26 -3.11 11.90
CA GLU A 35 8.91 -2.89 13.31
C GLU A 35 7.64 -3.68 13.72
N GLY A 36 7.07 -4.47 12.81
CA GLY A 36 5.89 -5.29 13.09
C GLY A 36 4.57 -4.52 13.13
N GLU A 37 4.50 -3.28 12.63
CA GLU A 37 3.29 -2.43 12.65
C GLU A 37 2.08 -3.07 11.96
N GLN A 38 2.29 -4.07 11.10
CA GLN A 38 1.22 -4.82 10.44
C GLN A 38 0.36 -5.69 11.39
N PHE A 39 0.80 -5.90 12.64
CA PHE A 39 0.13 -6.72 13.65
C PHE A 39 -0.40 -5.93 14.85
N ALA A 40 -0.21 -4.61 14.85
CA ALA A 40 -0.60 -3.72 15.94
C ALA A 40 -2.06 -3.24 15.82
#